data_AF-A0A939AQK5-F1
#
_entry.id   AF-A0A939AQK5-F1
#
_cell.length_a   1.000
_cell.length_b   1.000
_cell.length_c   1.000
_cell.angle_alpha   90.00
_cell.angle_beta   90.00
_cell.angle_gamma   90.00
#
_symmetry.space_group_name_H-M   'P 1'
#
loop_
_entity.id
_entity.type
_entity.pdbx_description
1 polymer ?
#
loop_
_entity_poly.entity_id
_entity_poly.type
_entity_poly.pdbx_seq_one_letter_code
_entity_poly.pdbx_strand_id
1 'polypeptide(L)'
;MVEDGVTPDRRFPMPANAGLSSSQAFDLLHAEIETGLAELQAKINEATRRGAFEQVGQLAKTAQELSDLKKDLAAVEKRFNRLIEAGDEDTTAEGKRLRKGLKTPQATYHLPILQALVELGGRSDLHPVLDRVYELVKDRLNEHDLAPLADDITPRWRNTAQWARNTLREEGLLCNDTPRSVWEISDKGRQWLAGQQKAIKK
;
A
#
# COMPACT_ATOMS: atom_id res chain seq x y z
N MET A 1 -47.18 -14.74 0.96
CA MET A 1 -45.96 -15.57 0.82
C MET A 1 -44.88 -14.65 0.29
N VAL A 2 -43.76 -14.66 1.00
CA VAL A 2 -42.62 -13.76 0.85
C VAL A 2 -42.02 -13.76 -0.55
N GLU A 3 -41.61 -12.58 -0.99
CA GLU A 3 -40.91 -12.29 -2.24
C GLU A 3 -39.47 -12.81 -2.17
N ASP A 4 -39.00 -13.52 -3.20
CA ASP A 4 -37.57 -13.74 -3.44
C ASP A 4 -37.21 -13.12 -4.80
N GLY A 5 -36.98 -11.80 -4.77
CA GLY A 5 -36.33 -11.07 -5.85
C GLY A 5 -34.82 -11.33 -5.79
N VAL A 6 -34.34 -12.24 -6.64
CA VAL A 6 -32.91 -12.41 -6.90
C VAL A 6 -32.39 -11.13 -7.59
N THR A 7 -31.72 -10.29 -6.81
CA THR A 7 -30.90 -9.20 -7.34
C THR A 7 -29.63 -9.79 -7.98
N PRO A 8 -29.28 -9.42 -9.22
CA PRO A 8 -28.00 -9.84 -9.78
C PRO A 8 -26.86 -9.15 -9.03
N ASP A 9 -25.93 -9.95 -8.53
CA ASP A 9 -24.68 -9.55 -7.89
C ASP A 9 -23.90 -8.62 -8.83
N ARG A 10 -24.01 -7.30 -8.60
CA ARG A 10 -23.14 -6.29 -9.23
C ARG A 10 -21.82 -6.17 -8.44
N ARG A 11 -21.18 -7.31 -8.16
CA ARG A 11 -19.75 -7.30 -7.81
C ARG A 11 -18.96 -6.95 -9.05
N PHE A 12 -18.47 -5.72 -9.08
CA PHE A 12 -17.34 -5.37 -9.94
C PHE A 12 -16.18 -6.31 -9.60
N PRO A 13 -15.67 -7.11 -10.56
CA PRO A 13 -14.48 -7.90 -10.32
C PRO A 13 -13.31 -6.95 -10.08
N MET A 14 -12.75 -6.98 -8.86
CA MET A 14 -11.52 -6.27 -8.54
C MET A 14 -10.36 -6.92 -9.31
N PRO A 15 -9.64 -6.18 -10.18
CA PRO A 15 -8.43 -6.72 -10.77
C PRO A 15 -7.36 -6.90 -9.70
N ALA A 16 -6.59 -7.99 -9.85
CA ALA A 16 -5.42 -8.29 -9.04
C ALA A 16 -4.44 -7.10 -9.00
N ASN A 17 -3.92 -6.84 -7.80
CA ASN A 17 -3.02 -5.77 -7.38
C ASN A 17 -2.05 -5.27 -8.48
N ALA A 18 -2.32 -4.07 -9.02
CA ALA A 18 -1.41 -3.29 -9.85
C ALA A 18 -1.35 -1.85 -9.33
N GLY A 19 -0.22 -1.46 -8.73
CA GLY A 19 0.40 -0.13 -8.84
C GLY A 19 -0.42 1.16 -8.63
N LEU A 20 -1.52 1.15 -7.87
CA LEU A 20 -2.33 2.37 -7.67
C LEU A 20 -1.78 3.24 -6.53
N SER A 21 -1.40 4.49 -6.86
CA SER A 21 -0.98 5.50 -5.87
C SER A 21 -2.19 6.14 -5.17
N SER A 22 -1.98 6.77 -4.00
CA SER A 22 -3.05 7.44 -3.25
C SER A 22 -3.73 8.55 -4.07
N SER A 23 -2.97 9.31 -4.86
CA SER A 23 -3.51 10.31 -5.79
C SER A 23 -4.41 9.66 -6.85
N GLN A 24 -3.98 8.54 -7.45
CA GLN A 24 -4.80 7.81 -8.41
C GLN A 24 -6.07 7.21 -7.76
N ALA A 25 -6.02 6.84 -6.48
CA ALA A 25 -7.19 6.35 -5.76
C ALA A 25 -8.20 7.49 -5.48
N PHE A 26 -7.73 8.69 -5.10
CA PHE A 26 -8.59 9.86 -4.96
C PHE A 26 -9.18 10.32 -6.30
N ASP A 27 -8.39 10.32 -7.38
CA ASP A 27 -8.86 10.64 -8.74
C ASP A 27 -9.99 9.70 -9.20
N LEU A 28 -9.83 8.39 -8.94
CA LEU A 28 -10.88 7.40 -9.25
C LEU A 28 -12.16 7.66 -8.45
N LEU A 29 -12.05 7.98 -7.16
CA LEU A 29 -13.22 8.28 -6.33
C LEU A 29 -13.91 9.58 -6.75
N HIS A 30 -13.16 10.63 -7.08
CA HIS A 30 -13.73 11.87 -7.63
C HIS A 30 -14.45 11.61 -8.95
N ALA A 31 -13.85 10.84 -9.85
CA ALA A 31 -14.46 10.50 -11.14
C ALA A 31 -15.76 9.69 -11.00
N GLU A 32 -15.82 8.76 -10.03
CA GLU A 32 -17.04 8.01 -9.72
C GLU A 32 -18.16 8.93 -9.20
N ILE A 33 -17.82 9.85 -8.29
CA ILE A 33 -18.78 10.83 -7.76
C ILE A 33 -19.28 11.77 -8.86
N GLU A 34 -18.40 12.24 -9.74
CA GLU A 34 -18.79 13.09 -10.88
C GLU A 34 -19.69 12.35 -11.87
N THR A 35 -19.42 11.07 -12.12
CA THR A 35 -20.29 10.22 -12.94
C THR A 35 -21.68 10.10 -12.31
N GLY A 36 -21.75 9.82 -11.00
CA GLY A 36 -23.02 9.77 -10.27
C GLY A 36 -23.80 11.08 -10.30
N LEU A 37 -23.12 12.23 -10.17
CA LEU A 37 -23.75 13.55 -10.29
C LEU A 37 -24.32 13.80 -11.69
N ALA A 38 -23.58 13.42 -12.74
CA ALA A 38 -24.04 13.55 -14.12
C ALA A 38 -25.30 12.69 -14.39
N GLU A 39 -25.35 11.47 -13.85
CA GLU A 39 -26.53 10.61 -13.92
C GLU A 39 -27.74 11.21 -13.18
N LEU A 40 -27.53 11.78 -11.99
CA LEU A 40 -28.60 12.44 -11.24
C LEU A 40 -29.13 13.67 -12.00
N GLN A 41 -28.25 14.46 -12.60
CA GLN A 41 -28.64 15.61 -13.42
C GLN A 41 -29.48 15.18 -14.64
N ALA A 42 -29.10 14.08 -15.31
CA ALA A 42 -29.87 13.53 -16.40
C ALA A 42 -31.28 13.08 -15.95
N LYS A 43 -31.39 12.41 -14.79
CA LYS A 43 -32.67 12.00 -14.20
C LYS A 43 -33.53 13.20 -13.81
N ILE A 44 -32.94 14.25 -13.24
CA ILE A 44 -33.64 15.51 -12.88
C ILE A 44 -34.22 16.17 -14.12
N ASN A 45 -33.42 16.29 -15.19
CA ASN A 45 -33.87 16.89 -16.45
C ASN A 45 -35.05 16.10 -17.05
N GLU A 46 -34.99 14.77 -17.00
CA GLU A 46 -36.07 13.92 -17.49
C GLU A 46 -37.34 14.04 -16.63
N ALA A 47 -37.21 14.00 -15.30
CA ALA A 47 -38.33 14.18 -14.38
C ALA A 47 -38.98 15.57 -14.55
N THR A 48 -38.19 16.60 -14.82
CA THR A 48 -38.66 17.97 -15.09
C THR A 48 -39.48 18.01 -16.37
N ARG A 49 -39.02 17.38 -17.46
CA ARG A 49 -39.77 17.27 -18.73
C ARG A 49 -41.11 16.56 -18.56
N ARG A 50 -41.18 15.60 -17.62
CA ARG A 50 -42.41 14.85 -17.30
C ARG A 50 -43.32 15.57 -16.29
N GLY A 51 -42.92 16.73 -15.77
CA GLY A 51 -43.68 17.44 -14.73
C GLY A 51 -43.71 16.72 -13.37
N ALA A 52 -42.81 15.76 -13.14
CA ALA A 52 -42.75 14.97 -11.91
C ALA A 52 -41.99 15.72 -10.80
N PHE A 53 -42.55 16.83 -10.32
CA PHE A 53 -41.87 17.77 -9.41
C PHE A 53 -41.47 17.17 -8.05
N GLU A 54 -42.23 16.20 -7.53
CA GLU A 54 -41.87 15.48 -6.30
C GLU A 54 -40.58 14.65 -6.50
N GLN A 55 -40.47 13.96 -7.64
CA GLN A 55 -39.26 13.20 -8.00
C GLN A 55 -38.08 14.14 -8.27
N VAL A 56 -38.32 15.30 -8.88
CA VAL A 56 -37.29 16.34 -9.04
C VAL A 56 -36.74 16.77 -7.68
N GLY A 57 -37.61 17.00 -6.69
CA GLY A 57 -37.20 17.36 -5.33
C GLY A 57 -36.33 16.28 -4.67
N GLN A 58 -36.73 15.01 -4.78
CA GLN A 58 -35.96 13.90 -4.20
C GLN A 58 -34.59 13.73 -4.88
N LEU A 59 -34.55 13.77 -6.22
CA LEU A 59 -33.31 13.65 -6.99
C LEU A 59 -32.37 14.83 -6.74
N ALA A 60 -32.91 16.05 -6.64
CA ALA A 60 -32.14 17.25 -6.31
C ALA A 60 -31.51 17.15 -4.92
N LYS A 61 -32.26 16.63 -3.94
CA LYS A 61 -31.72 16.38 -2.59
C LYS A 61 -30.55 15.38 -2.62
N THR A 62 -30.69 14.27 -3.33
CA THR A 62 -29.61 13.28 -3.48
C THR A 62 -28.40 13.86 -4.23
N ALA A 63 -28.62 14.68 -5.26
CA ALA A 63 -27.54 15.37 -5.95
C ALA A 63 -26.81 16.37 -5.04
N GLN A 64 -27.55 17.04 -4.14
CA GLN A 64 -26.98 17.91 -3.13
C GLN A 64 -26.11 17.14 -2.13
N GLU A 65 -26.62 16.03 -1.59
CA GLU A 65 -25.85 15.15 -0.67
C GLU A 65 -24.57 14.62 -1.33
N LEU A 66 -24.63 14.23 -2.60
CA LEU A 66 -23.47 13.74 -3.35
C LEU A 66 -22.46 14.86 -3.68
N SER A 67 -22.95 16.08 -3.94
CA SER A 67 -22.12 17.27 -4.12
C SER A 67 -21.40 17.66 -2.82
N ASP A 68 -22.06 17.53 -1.68
CA ASP A 68 -21.45 17.79 -0.38
C ASP A 68 -20.42 16.71 -0.04
N LEU A 69 -20.69 15.43 -0.35
CA LEU A 69 -19.70 14.37 -0.25
C LEU A 69 -18.46 14.64 -1.13
N LYS A 70 -18.64 15.20 -2.33
CA LYS A 70 -17.52 15.60 -3.20
C LYS A 70 -16.63 16.66 -2.52
N LYS A 71 -17.24 17.66 -1.87
CA LYS A 71 -16.50 18.70 -1.14
C LYS A 71 -15.76 18.11 0.05
N ASP A 72 -16.42 17.22 0.80
CA ASP A 72 -15.81 16.53 1.93
C ASP A 72 -14.64 15.66 1.47
N LEU A 73 -14.78 14.95 0.34
CA LEU A 73 -13.70 14.15 -0.24
C LEU A 73 -12.50 15.03 -0.63
N ALA A 74 -12.72 16.18 -1.27
CA ALA A 74 -11.66 17.14 -1.59
C ALA A 74 -11.00 17.71 -0.32
N ALA A 75 -11.78 17.94 0.74
CA ALA A 75 -11.25 18.39 2.03
C ALA A 75 -10.41 17.28 2.71
N VAL A 76 -10.86 16.03 2.62
CA VAL A 76 -10.12 14.85 3.09
C VAL A 76 -8.83 14.67 2.31
N GLU A 77 -8.86 14.79 0.98
CA GLU A 77 -7.67 14.73 0.13
C GLU A 77 -6.67 15.84 0.49
N LYS A 78 -7.14 17.10 0.63
CA LYS A 78 -6.29 18.21 1.06
C LYS A 78 -5.72 18.00 2.45
N ARG A 79 -6.50 17.45 3.39
CA ARG A 79 -6.04 17.10 4.74
C ARG A 79 -5.04 15.94 4.71
N PHE A 80 -5.29 14.94 3.88
CA PHE A 80 -4.42 13.79 3.67
C PHE A 80 -3.08 14.25 3.11
N ASN A 81 -3.08 15.03 2.02
CA ASN A 81 -1.88 15.63 1.45
C ASN A 81 -1.18 16.51 2.47
N ARG A 82 -1.90 17.37 3.20
CA ARG A 82 -1.30 18.16 4.28
C ARG A 82 -0.74 17.32 5.41
N LEU A 83 -1.32 16.19 5.80
CA LEU A 83 -0.76 15.36 6.87
C LEU A 83 0.47 14.57 6.40
N ILE A 84 0.53 14.28 5.10
CA ILE A 84 1.70 13.71 4.46
C ILE A 84 2.79 14.78 4.25
N GLU A 85 2.42 16.04 4.01
CA GLU A 85 3.31 17.19 3.76
C GLU A 85 3.69 17.98 5.05
N ALA A 86 2.84 18.07 6.06
CA ALA A 86 3.12 18.76 7.34
C ALA A 86 3.98 17.90 8.28
N GLY A 87 4.20 16.63 7.91
CA GLY A 87 5.34 15.86 8.40
C GLY A 87 6.69 16.37 7.87
N ASP A 88 6.72 17.35 6.94
CA ASP A 88 7.93 17.95 6.34
C ASP A 88 8.27 19.37 6.85
N GLU A 89 7.57 19.94 7.85
CA GLU A 89 7.85 21.33 8.30
C GLU A 89 9.16 21.53 9.10
N ASP A 90 10.00 20.50 9.23
CA ASP A 90 11.42 20.68 9.58
C ASP A 90 12.35 20.05 8.54
N THR A 91 12.12 20.31 7.25
CA THR A 91 13.24 20.45 6.28
C THR A 91 12.81 21.21 5.03
N THR A 92 12.79 22.54 5.10
CA THR A 92 12.80 23.39 3.91
C THR A 92 14.15 23.28 3.19
N ALA A 93 14.30 22.29 2.32
CA ALA A 93 15.10 22.35 1.08
C ALA A 93 14.88 21.09 0.24
N GLU A 94 14.12 21.25 -0.84
CA GLU A 94 14.03 20.34 -1.99
C GLU A 94 13.46 18.93 -1.77
N GLY A 95 12.13 18.85 -1.74
CA GLY A 95 11.38 17.69 -2.22
C GLY A 95 11.51 17.47 -3.73
N LYS A 96 12.74 17.35 -4.25
CA LYS A 96 12.97 16.39 -5.32
C LYS A 96 12.62 15.06 -4.69
N ARG A 97 11.71 14.28 -5.30
CA ARG A 97 11.68 12.82 -5.10
C ARG A 97 13.14 12.39 -4.99
N LEU A 98 13.54 11.81 -3.85
CA LEU A 98 14.86 11.19 -3.75
C LEU A 98 15.03 10.40 -5.05
N ARG A 99 16.00 10.80 -5.89
CA ARG A 99 16.22 10.17 -7.21
C ARG A 99 16.18 8.66 -6.97
N LYS A 100 15.48 7.91 -7.82
CA LYS A 100 15.48 6.43 -7.76
C LYS A 100 16.91 5.98 -7.45
N GLY A 101 17.13 5.31 -6.31
CA GLY A 101 18.43 4.83 -5.87
C GLY A 101 19.01 5.41 -4.57
N LEU A 102 18.32 6.32 -3.86
CA LEU A 102 18.87 6.90 -2.61
C LEU A 102 18.58 6.08 -1.34
N LYS A 103 17.62 5.15 -1.36
CA LYS A 103 17.46 4.15 -0.28
C LYS A 103 17.99 2.82 -0.76
N THR A 104 18.55 2.01 0.15
CA THR A 104 18.97 0.65 -0.19
C THR A 104 17.77 -0.12 -0.77
N PRO A 105 17.85 -0.65 -2.01
CA PRO A 105 16.74 -1.35 -2.62
C PRO A 105 16.28 -2.56 -1.80
N GLN A 106 14.97 -2.85 -1.82
CA GLN A 106 14.39 -4.02 -1.16
C GLN A 106 15.10 -5.34 -1.54
N ALA A 107 15.43 -5.50 -2.83
CA ALA A 107 16.16 -6.66 -3.35
C ALA A 107 17.52 -6.89 -2.66
N THR A 108 18.18 -5.83 -2.19
CA THR A 108 19.44 -5.93 -1.44
C THR A 108 19.29 -6.67 -0.12
N TYR A 109 18.07 -6.68 0.46
CA TYR A 109 17.77 -7.37 1.72
C TYR A 109 17.39 -8.85 1.52
N HIS A 110 17.11 -9.30 0.29
CA HIS A 110 16.66 -10.67 0.04
C HIS A 110 17.68 -11.71 0.50
N LEU A 111 18.94 -11.55 0.04
CA LEU A 111 20.04 -12.44 0.40
C LEU A 111 20.37 -12.36 1.91
N PRO A 112 20.57 -11.18 2.53
CA PRO A 112 20.79 -11.04 3.97
C PRO A 112 19.69 -11.67 4.85
N ILE A 113 18.41 -11.55 4.48
CA ILE A 113 17.30 -12.14 5.26
C ILE A 113 17.39 -13.67 5.26
N LEU A 114 17.58 -14.27 4.08
CA LEU A 114 17.69 -15.73 3.97
C LEU A 114 18.96 -16.25 4.66
N GLN A 115 20.07 -15.51 4.56
CA GLN A 115 21.32 -15.84 5.26
C GLN A 115 21.15 -15.76 6.78
N ALA A 116 20.57 -14.67 7.30
CA ALA A 116 20.30 -14.51 8.73
C ALA A 116 19.43 -15.66 9.26
N LEU A 117 18.38 -16.05 8.53
CA LEU A 117 17.54 -17.18 8.91
C LEU A 117 18.32 -18.49 8.98
N VAL A 118 19.18 -18.79 8.00
CA VAL A 118 20.02 -20.01 8.04
C VAL A 118 20.99 -19.99 9.22
N GLU A 119 21.63 -18.85 9.48
CA GLU A 119 22.56 -18.67 10.61
C GLU A 119 21.85 -18.81 11.97
N LEU A 120 20.57 -18.44 12.04
CA LEU A 120 19.70 -18.62 13.21
C LEU A 120 19.02 -19.99 13.29
N GLY A 121 19.47 -20.98 12.50
CA GLY A 121 18.93 -22.36 12.55
C GLY A 121 17.72 -22.62 11.65
N GLY A 122 17.36 -21.67 10.79
CA GLY A 122 16.30 -21.76 9.78
C GLY A 122 14.97 -21.15 10.19
N ARG A 123 14.78 -20.86 11.48
CA ARG A 123 13.53 -20.34 12.04
C ARG A 123 13.84 -19.46 13.24
N SER A 124 13.32 -18.24 13.26
CA SER A 124 13.56 -17.30 14.37
C SER A 124 12.49 -16.21 14.44
N ASP A 125 12.38 -15.58 15.60
CA ASP A 125 11.60 -14.36 15.77
C ASP A 125 12.17 -13.19 14.97
N LEU A 126 11.29 -12.23 14.66
CA LEU A 126 11.55 -11.05 13.85
C LEU A 126 12.73 -10.21 14.34
N HIS A 127 12.84 -9.95 15.64
CA HIS A 127 13.90 -9.09 16.18
C HIS A 127 15.31 -9.67 15.99
N PRO A 128 15.61 -10.92 16.41
CA PRO A 128 16.91 -11.54 16.14
C PRO A 128 17.27 -11.60 14.64
N VAL A 129 16.29 -11.86 13.78
CA VAL A 129 16.51 -11.86 12.32
C VAL A 129 16.89 -10.47 11.83
N LEU A 130 16.16 -9.44 12.21
CA LEU A 130 16.46 -8.07 11.81
C LEU A 130 17.82 -7.61 12.34
N ASP A 131 18.15 -7.91 13.60
CA ASP A 131 19.45 -7.55 14.17
C ASP A 131 20.60 -8.23 13.42
N ARG A 132 20.42 -9.48 13.00
CA ARG A 132 21.42 -10.15 12.18
C ARG A 132 21.48 -9.59 10.75
N VAL A 133 20.34 -9.25 10.16
CA VAL A 133 20.29 -8.57 8.85
C VAL A 133 21.04 -7.25 8.91
N TYR A 134 20.87 -6.46 9.97
CA TYR A 134 21.59 -5.20 10.18
C TYR A 134 23.11 -5.41 10.06
N GLU A 135 23.66 -6.39 10.80
CA GLU A 135 25.08 -6.69 10.75
C GLU A 135 25.59 -7.07 9.35
N LEU A 136 24.74 -7.69 8.53
CA LEU A 136 25.07 -8.09 7.16
C LEU A 136 24.98 -6.94 6.14
N VAL A 137 24.22 -5.89 6.44
CA VAL A 137 23.96 -4.79 5.49
C VAL A 137 24.44 -3.42 5.96
N LYS A 138 24.88 -3.27 7.21
CA LYS A 138 25.24 -1.98 7.82
C LYS A 138 26.22 -1.16 6.99
N ASP A 139 27.18 -1.80 6.33
CA ASP A 139 28.17 -1.14 5.47
C ASP A 139 27.60 -0.63 4.13
N ARG A 140 26.36 -1.03 3.81
CA ARG A 140 25.61 -0.64 2.62
C ARG A 140 24.46 0.32 2.93
N LEU A 141 24.09 0.45 4.21
CA LEU A 141 23.04 1.37 4.64
C LEU A 141 23.57 2.80 4.57
N ASN A 142 22.74 3.71 4.09
CA ASN A 142 23.04 5.13 4.11
C ASN A 142 22.22 5.87 5.19
N GLU A 143 22.45 7.17 5.30
CA GLU A 143 21.76 8.03 6.26
C GLU A 143 20.22 7.96 6.17
N HIS A 144 19.64 7.77 4.97
CA HIS A 144 18.20 7.65 4.80
C HIS A 144 17.64 6.30 5.25
N ASP A 145 18.46 5.26 5.23
CA ASP A 145 18.09 3.93 5.72
C ASP A 145 18.16 3.86 7.25
N LEU A 146 19.09 4.62 7.85
CA LEU A 146 19.28 4.70 9.30
C LEU A 146 18.35 5.72 9.96
N ALA A 147 17.82 6.69 9.21
CA ALA A 147 16.87 7.68 9.72
C ALA A 147 15.62 6.99 10.34
N PRO A 148 15.10 7.52 11.45
CA PRO A 148 13.92 6.97 12.10
C PRO A 148 12.64 7.13 11.24
N LEU A 149 11.64 6.32 11.58
CA LEU A 149 10.26 6.42 11.11
C LEU A 149 9.51 7.47 11.94
N ALA A 150 8.21 7.64 11.66
CA ALA A 150 7.34 8.59 12.37
C ALA A 150 7.17 8.28 13.87
N ASP A 151 7.65 7.13 14.34
CA ASP A 151 7.69 6.74 15.76
C ASP A 151 8.98 7.20 16.46
N ASP A 152 9.87 7.89 15.76
CA ASP A 152 11.17 8.42 16.21
C ASP A 152 12.14 7.38 16.79
N ILE A 153 11.80 6.09 16.67
CA ILE A 153 12.52 5.00 17.33
C ILE A 153 12.95 3.94 16.30
N THR A 154 12.12 3.67 15.29
CA THR A 154 12.36 2.56 14.36
C THR A 154 13.12 3.03 13.12
N PRO A 155 14.35 2.55 12.86
CA PRO A 155 15.07 2.91 11.63
C PRO A 155 14.34 2.43 10.37
N ARG A 156 14.32 3.25 9.32
CA ARG A 156 13.61 2.97 8.06
C ARG A 156 14.03 1.64 7.40
N TRP A 157 15.28 1.22 7.54
CA TRP A 157 15.76 -0.06 7.00
C TRP A 157 15.02 -1.27 7.57
N ARG A 158 14.59 -1.22 8.85
CA ARG A 158 13.82 -2.31 9.48
C ARG A 158 12.48 -2.50 8.79
N ASN A 159 11.82 -1.42 8.38
CA ASN A 159 10.58 -1.50 7.62
C ASN A 159 10.85 -2.00 6.19
N THR A 160 11.90 -1.53 5.53
CA THR A 160 12.31 -2.03 4.20
C THR A 160 12.59 -3.54 4.21
N ALA A 161 13.27 -4.05 5.25
CA ALA A 161 13.53 -5.48 5.42
C ALA A 161 12.25 -6.30 5.64
N GLN A 162 11.25 -5.75 6.34
CA GLN A 162 9.94 -6.40 6.52
C GLN A 162 9.16 -6.47 5.20
N TRP A 163 9.23 -5.44 4.36
CA TRP A 163 8.70 -5.50 2.98
C TRP A 163 9.44 -6.53 2.13
N ALA A 164 10.77 -6.57 2.18
CA ALA A 164 11.59 -7.62 1.54
C ALA A 164 11.13 -9.03 1.91
N ARG A 165 10.85 -9.26 3.19
CA ARG A 165 10.29 -10.53 3.66
C ARG A 165 8.94 -10.87 3.04
N ASN A 166 8.05 -9.89 2.87
CA ASN A 166 6.73 -10.15 2.26
C ASN A 166 6.88 -10.62 0.81
N THR A 167 7.79 -10.02 0.04
CA THR A 167 8.11 -10.46 -1.32
C THR A 167 8.73 -11.86 -1.33
N LEU A 168 9.71 -12.14 -0.47
CA LEU A 168 10.29 -13.48 -0.35
C LEU A 168 9.26 -14.56 0.01
N ARG A 169 8.27 -14.22 0.83
CA ARG A 169 7.15 -15.09 1.20
C ARG A 169 6.24 -15.35 0.00
N GLU A 170 5.90 -14.33 -0.78
CA GLU A 170 5.10 -14.45 -2.01
C GLU A 170 5.82 -15.28 -3.08
N GLU A 171 7.15 -15.16 -3.17
CA GLU A 171 8.00 -15.97 -4.05
C GLU A 171 8.21 -17.41 -3.54
N GLY A 172 7.72 -17.74 -2.32
CA GLY A 172 7.84 -19.06 -1.70
C GLY A 172 9.23 -19.38 -1.15
N LEU A 173 10.09 -18.39 -0.97
CA LEU A 173 11.43 -18.52 -0.38
C LEU A 173 11.39 -18.51 1.16
N LEU A 174 10.31 -17.97 1.75
CA LEU A 174 9.96 -18.15 3.15
C LEU A 174 8.65 -18.93 3.28
N CYS A 175 8.47 -19.59 4.43
CA CYS A 175 7.25 -20.31 4.76
C CYS A 175 6.06 -19.33 4.95
N ASN A 176 4.89 -19.74 4.47
CA ASN A 176 3.65 -18.97 4.59
C ASN A 176 2.87 -19.25 5.88
N ASP A 177 3.11 -20.40 6.52
CA ASP A 177 2.36 -20.90 7.66
C ASP A 177 3.15 -20.73 8.97
N THR A 178 3.57 -19.49 9.25
CA THR A 178 4.25 -19.15 10.50
C THR A 178 3.47 -18.11 11.30
N PRO A 179 3.57 -18.12 12.65
CA PRO A 179 3.04 -17.03 13.46
C PRO A 179 3.58 -15.67 12.99
N ARG A 180 2.79 -14.60 13.17
CA ARG A 180 3.09 -13.25 12.63
C ARG A 180 4.50 -12.74 12.91
N SER A 181 5.07 -13.06 14.08
CA SER A 181 6.40 -12.62 14.52
C SER A 181 7.53 -13.60 14.20
N VAL A 182 7.25 -14.77 13.64
CA VAL A 182 8.23 -15.82 13.38
C VAL A 182 8.47 -15.93 11.88
N TRP A 183 9.74 -15.89 11.49
CA TRP A 183 10.18 -16.05 10.11
C TRP A 183 10.89 -17.38 9.96
N GLU A 184 10.63 -18.06 8.86
CA GLU A 184 11.18 -19.39 8.58
C GLU A 184 11.52 -19.49 7.09
N ILE A 185 12.71 -20.00 6.80
CA ILE A 185 13.19 -20.21 5.44
C ILE A 185 12.63 -21.53 4.89
N SER A 186 12.10 -21.50 3.67
CA SER A 186 11.65 -22.72 2.99
C SER A 186 12.82 -23.47 2.34
N ASP A 187 12.60 -24.73 1.95
CA ASP A 187 13.60 -25.49 1.19
C ASP A 187 13.97 -24.81 -0.13
N LYS A 188 12.98 -24.23 -0.81
CA LYS A 188 13.20 -23.40 -2.01
C LYS A 188 14.10 -22.20 -1.70
N GLY A 189 13.89 -21.54 -0.56
CA GLY A 189 14.75 -20.47 -0.06
C GLY A 189 16.19 -20.90 0.16
N ARG A 190 16.41 -22.08 0.77
CA ARG A 190 17.76 -22.65 0.99
C ARG A 190 18.47 -22.95 -0.32
N GLN A 191 17.78 -23.54 -1.29
CA GLN A 191 18.32 -23.82 -2.61
C GLN A 191 18.70 -22.54 -3.36
N TRP A 192 17.84 -21.52 -3.31
CA TRP A 192 18.12 -20.22 -3.90
C TRP A 192 19.36 -19.58 -3.28
N LEU A 193 19.47 -19.57 -1.94
CA LEU A 193 20.61 -19.02 -1.20
C LEU A 193 21.93 -19.71 -1.58
N ALA A 194 21.91 -21.04 -1.66
CA ALA A 194 23.09 -21.81 -2.08
C ALA A 194 23.51 -21.47 -3.52
N GLY A 195 22.55 -21.21 -4.42
CA GLY A 195 22.82 -20.74 -5.78
C GLY A 195 23.51 -19.38 -5.82
N GLN A 196 23.03 -18.41 -5.02
CA GLN A 196 23.61 -17.07 -4.96
C GLN A 196 25.04 -17.06 -4.37
N GLN A 197 25.29 -17.86 -3.33
CA GLN A 197 26.63 -17.96 -2.72
C GLN A 197 27.67 -18.56 -3.68
N LYS A 198 27.26 -19.46 -4.57
CA LYS A 198 28.14 -20.00 -5.62
C LYS A 198 28.47 -18.96 -6.69
N ALA A 199 27.50 -18.08 -7.03
CA ALA A 199 27.70 -17.02 -8.00
C ALA A 199 28.64 -15.91 -7.51
N ILE A 200 28.67 -15.64 -6.21
CA ILE A 200 29.56 -14.62 -5.59
C ILE A 200 31.01 -15.12 -5.47
N LYS A 201 31.23 -16.44 -5.37
CA LYS A 201 32.55 -17.07 -5.22
C LYS A 201 33.26 -17.38 -6.55
N LYS A 202 32.60 -17.13 -7.69
CA LYS A 202 33.11 -17.41 -9.04
C LYS A 202 33.49 -16.11 -9.73
#